data_AF-A0A7K3PRK1-F1
#
_entry.id   AF-A0A7K3PRK1-F1
#
_cell.length_a   1.000
_cell.length_b   1.000
_cell.length_c   1.000
_cell.angle_alpha   90.00
_cell.angle_beta   90.00
_cell.angle_gamma   90.00
#
_symmetry.space_group_name_H-M   'P 1'
#
loop_
_entity.id
_entity.type
_entity.pdbx_description
1 polymer ?
#
loop_
_entity_poly.entity_id
_entity_poly.type
_entity_poly.pdbx_seq_one_letter_code
_entity_poly.pdbx_strand_id
1 'polypeptide(L)'
;MRDQEPGHPAADERRLTTREAAELLGVKPETVYAYVSRGQLGSRRTPGGRGSTFDADEVRALARRNRRDAGTPAASAAGQELTVRTRLTLIESDRYYYRGVDAVELSARHTYEEVAEWLWTGQLRRGAAFSAAESSTAAARRAVDALPEHAGPADRLRVAAIAAAVTDPLRFDLAEDAVLGTARTLIPT
;
A
#
# COMPACT_ATOMS: atom_id res chain seq x y z
N MET A 1 -62.39 23.27 7.61
CA MET A 1 -61.26 24.14 7.98
C MET A 1 -60.49 23.43 9.08
N ARG A 2 -59.29 22.93 8.72
CA ARG A 2 -58.27 22.22 9.53
C ARG A 2 -58.66 20.78 9.94
N ASP A 3 -58.15 19.73 9.29
CA ASP A 3 -56.77 19.19 9.27
C ASP A 3 -56.23 18.83 10.65
N GLN A 4 -56.11 17.52 10.92
CA GLN A 4 -54.83 16.89 11.26
C GLN A 4 -54.95 15.35 11.31
N GLU A 5 -54.09 14.70 10.53
CA GLU A 5 -53.93 13.27 10.34
C GLU A 5 -53.39 12.53 11.58
N PRO A 6 -53.70 11.22 11.76
CA PRO A 6 -53.06 10.39 12.77
C PRO A 6 -51.59 10.11 12.41
N GLY A 7 -50.73 10.24 13.42
CA GLY A 7 -49.27 10.30 13.28
C GLY A 7 -48.64 9.11 12.57
N HIS A 8 -47.70 9.45 11.68
CA HIS A 8 -46.73 8.54 11.07
C HIS A 8 -45.94 7.80 12.16
N PRO A 9 -45.89 6.45 12.19
CA PRO A 9 -44.95 5.75 13.05
C PRO A 9 -43.54 6.08 12.56
N ALA A 10 -42.72 6.61 13.47
CA ALA A 10 -41.30 6.83 13.27
C ALA A 10 -40.65 5.57 12.70
N ALA A 11 -39.82 5.74 11.68
CA ALA A 11 -39.03 4.67 11.07
C ALA A 11 -37.94 4.19 12.05
N ASP A 12 -38.33 3.38 13.04
CA ASP A 12 -37.47 2.92 14.12
C ASP A 12 -37.48 1.37 14.23
N GLU A 13 -36.29 0.80 14.42
CA GLU A 13 -35.99 -0.55 14.91
C GLU A 13 -36.19 -1.80 14.03
N ARG A 14 -35.96 -1.75 12.71
CA ARG A 14 -35.87 -3.02 11.95
C ARG A 14 -34.54 -3.72 12.23
N ARG A 15 -34.56 -4.71 13.14
CA ARG A 15 -33.40 -5.55 13.47
C ARG A 15 -33.23 -6.66 12.43
N LEU A 16 -32.01 -6.86 11.94
CA LEU A 16 -31.67 -7.89 10.95
C LEU A 16 -31.09 -9.12 11.62
N THR A 17 -31.37 -10.30 11.09
CA THR A 17 -30.66 -11.54 11.43
C THR A 17 -29.23 -11.55 10.87
N THR A 18 -28.37 -12.44 11.36
CA THR A 18 -27.01 -12.62 10.81
C THR A 18 -27.03 -12.89 9.30
N ARG A 19 -28.01 -13.65 8.82
CA ARG A 19 -28.12 -13.98 7.40
C ARG A 19 -28.48 -12.75 6.57
N GLU A 20 -29.48 -11.99 6.99
CA GLU A 20 -29.90 -10.77 6.27
C GLU A 20 -28.80 -9.71 6.29
N ALA A 21 -28.08 -9.57 7.41
CA ALA A 21 -26.93 -8.67 7.50
C ALA A 21 -25.80 -9.10 6.55
N ALA A 22 -25.52 -10.41 6.46
CA ALA A 22 -24.52 -10.97 5.56
C ALA A 22 -24.89 -10.71 4.08
N GLU A 23 -26.16 -10.95 3.72
CA GLU A 23 -26.69 -10.70 2.37
C GLU A 23 -26.59 -9.21 1.99
N LEU A 24 -26.95 -8.30 2.90
CA LEU A 24 -26.85 -6.84 2.65
C LEU A 24 -25.41 -6.34 2.55
N LEU A 25 -24.47 -6.96 3.26
CA LEU A 25 -23.05 -6.62 3.21
C LEU A 25 -22.32 -7.31 2.06
N GLY A 26 -22.91 -8.33 1.44
CA GLY A 26 -22.26 -9.16 0.42
C GLY A 26 -21.13 -10.03 0.97
N VAL A 27 -21.23 -10.47 2.23
CA VAL A 27 -20.19 -11.26 2.92
C VAL A 27 -20.77 -12.55 3.50
N LYS A 28 -19.92 -13.42 4.05
CA LYS A 28 -20.37 -14.63 4.76
C LYS A 28 -20.79 -14.31 6.21
N PRO A 29 -21.69 -15.10 6.84
CA PRO A 29 -22.10 -14.90 8.23
C PRO A 29 -20.93 -14.81 9.24
N GLU A 30 -19.84 -15.56 9.01
CA GLU A 30 -18.64 -15.53 9.85
C GLU A 30 -18.00 -14.13 9.84
N THR A 31 -18.01 -13.45 8.69
CA THR A 31 -17.49 -12.08 8.55
C THR A 31 -18.36 -11.07 9.30
N VAL A 32 -19.67 -11.30 9.39
CA VAL A 32 -20.57 -10.46 10.21
C VAL A 32 -20.17 -10.55 11.68
N TYR A 33 -19.88 -11.75 12.20
CA TYR A 33 -19.38 -11.90 13.57
C TYR A 33 -17.98 -11.29 13.76
N ALA A 34 -17.12 -11.33 12.74
CA ALA A 34 -15.84 -10.64 12.79
C ALA A 34 -15.99 -9.12 12.93
N TYR A 35 -16.96 -8.50 12.24
CA TYR A 35 -17.27 -7.07 12.42
C TYR A 35 -17.74 -6.75 13.84
N VAL A 36 -18.53 -7.63 14.46
CA VAL A 36 -18.93 -7.49 15.87
C VAL A 36 -17.71 -7.58 16.80
N SER A 37 -16.87 -8.60 16.60
CA SER A 37 -15.68 -8.81 17.43
C SER A 37 -14.70 -7.66 17.35
N ARG A 38 -14.69 -6.92 16.24
CA ARG A 38 -13.88 -5.71 16.01
C ARG A 38 -14.57 -4.42 16.45
N GLY A 39 -15.79 -4.48 17.00
CA GLY A 39 -16.55 -3.31 17.44
C GLY A 39 -17.12 -2.46 16.29
N GLN A 40 -17.17 -3.00 15.07
CA GLN A 40 -17.65 -2.29 13.88
C GLN A 40 -19.16 -2.46 13.63
N LEU A 41 -19.77 -3.45 14.30
CA LEU A 41 -21.22 -3.67 14.37
C LEU A 41 -21.67 -4.01 15.79
N GLY A 42 -22.74 -3.37 16.25
CA GLY A 42 -23.46 -3.74 17.45
C GLY A 42 -24.31 -4.99 17.26
N SER A 43 -24.17 -5.95 18.18
CA SER A 43 -24.97 -7.17 18.21
C SER A 43 -25.84 -7.21 19.46
N ARG A 44 -27.09 -7.68 19.32
CA ARG A 44 -27.92 -8.07 20.47
C ARG A 44 -28.37 -9.49 20.28
N ARG A 45 -28.46 -10.25 21.38
CA ARG A 45 -28.98 -11.62 21.35
C ARG A 45 -30.49 -11.58 21.16
N THR A 46 -31.01 -12.47 20.33
CA THR A 46 -32.46 -12.64 20.17
C THR A 46 -33.04 -13.27 21.45
N PRO A 47 -34.06 -12.67 22.07
CA PRO A 47 -34.76 -13.32 23.18
C PRO A 47 -35.36 -14.66 22.72
N GLY A 48 -34.93 -15.77 23.32
CA GLY A 48 -35.47 -17.11 23.04
C GLY A 48 -35.00 -17.80 21.75
N GLY A 49 -34.09 -17.19 20.98
CA GLY A 49 -33.61 -17.74 19.70
C GLY A 49 -32.11 -18.05 19.66
N ARG A 50 -31.71 -18.97 18.76
CA ARG A 50 -30.29 -19.21 18.42
C ARG A 50 -29.84 -18.18 17.37
N GLY A 51 -29.40 -17.00 17.82
CA GLY A 51 -28.75 -16.05 16.91
C GLY A 51 -28.68 -14.60 17.42
N SER A 52 -27.70 -13.87 16.88
CA SER A 52 -27.56 -12.42 17.05
C SER A 52 -28.41 -11.66 16.03
N THR A 53 -28.93 -10.51 16.44
CA THR A 53 -29.53 -9.51 15.55
C THR A 53 -28.68 -8.26 15.48
N PHE A 54 -28.88 -7.47 14.42
CA PHE A 54 -28.08 -6.30 14.06
C PHE A 54 -29.00 -5.13 13.76
N ASP A 55 -28.51 -3.91 13.99
CA ASP A 55 -29.24 -2.71 13.59
C ASP A 55 -29.15 -2.51 12.06
N ALA A 56 -30.29 -2.34 11.38
CA ALA A 56 -30.30 -2.21 9.93
C ALA A 56 -29.54 -0.97 9.44
N ASP A 57 -29.57 0.13 10.19
CA ASP A 57 -28.91 1.37 9.76
C ASP A 57 -27.41 1.31 9.97
N GLU A 58 -26.96 0.63 11.02
CA GLU A 58 -25.54 0.34 11.25
C GLU A 58 -24.97 -0.56 10.14
N VAL A 59 -25.71 -1.61 9.76
CA VAL A 59 -25.35 -2.51 8.65
C VAL A 59 -25.29 -1.74 7.32
N ARG A 60 -26.29 -0.90 7.02
CA ARG A 60 -26.28 -0.05 5.81
C ARG A 60 -25.14 0.96 5.82
N ALA A 61 -24.86 1.58 6.96
CA ALA A 61 -23.75 2.52 7.11
C ALA A 61 -22.40 1.83 6.85
N LEU A 62 -22.22 0.62 7.38
CA LEU A 62 -21.05 -0.20 7.10
C LEU A 62 -20.95 -0.57 5.62
N ALA A 63 -22.05 -0.99 4.98
CA ALA A 63 -22.08 -1.29 3.55
C ALA A 63 -21.68 -0.08 2.67
N ARG A 64 -22.08 1.14 3.07
CA ARG A 64 -21.67 2.39 2.39
C ARG A 64 -20.21 2.75 2.62
N ARG A 65 -19.64 2.46 3.79
CA ARG A 65 -18.20 2.63 4.05
C ARG A 65 -17.40 1.65 3.20
N ASN A 66 -17.71 0.36 3.28
CA ASN A 66 -17.04 -0.68 2.50
C ASN A 66 -17.12 -0.44 0.99
N ARG A 67 -18.23 0.08 0.45
CA ARG A 67 -18.33 0.44 -0.98
C ARG A 67 -17.48 1.63 -1.39
N ARG A 68 -17.32 2.65 -0.52
CA ARG A 68 -16.40 3.77 -0.78
C ARG A 68 -14.95 3.31 -0.74
N ASP A 69 -14.64 2.36 0.14
CA ASP A 69 -13.32 1.75 0.24
C ASP A 69 -13.05 0.77 -0.91
N ALA A 70 -14.08 0.10 -1.46
CA ALA A 70 -13.99 -0.82 -2.60
C ALA A 70 -13.78 -0.14 -3.97
N GLY A 71 -13.83 1.20 -4.06
CA GLY A 71 -13.28 1.96 -5.19
C GLY A 71 -11.74 1.98 -5.20
N THR A 72 -11.12 1.37 -4.19
CA THR A 72 -9.70 1.06 -4.08
C THR A 72 -9.62 -0.48 -3.99
N PRO A 73 -8.67 -1.16 -4.67
CA PRO A 73 -8.63 -2.63 -4.65
C PRO A 73 -8.49 -3.12 -3.20
N ALA A 74 -9.46 -3.91 -2.75
CA ALA A 74 -9.52 -4.45 -1.41
C ALA A 74 -8.48 -5.58 -1.25
N ALA A 75 -7.35 -5.27 -0.66
CA ALA A 75 -6.44 -6.27 -0.11
C ALA A 75 -6.85 -6.59 1.34
N SER A 76 -7.41 -7.80 1.45
CA SER A 76 -7.45 -8.72 2.59
C SER A 76 -7.24 -8.19 4.02
N ALA A 77 -8.24 -8.48 4.84
CA ALA A 77 -8.16 -8.51 6.29
C ALA A 77 -7.17 -9.57 6.81
N ALA A 78 -5.90 -9.22 6.97
CA ALA A 78 -4.95 -9.76 7.95
C ALA A 78 -3.62 -9.00 7.85
N GLY A 79 -3.34 -8.15 8.85
CA GLY A 79 -2.14 -7.30 8.86
C GLY A 79 -2.46 -5.92 8.28
N GLN A 80 -2.15 -4.88 9.04
CA GLN A 80 -2.30 -3.51 8.60
C GLN A 80 -1.36 -3.29 7.40
N GLU A 81 -1.90 -3.40 6.19
CA GLU A 81 -1.18 -3.06 4.98
C GLU A 81 -1.02 -1.55 4.97
N LEU A 82 0.17 -1.08 5.36
CA LEU A 82 0.57 0.31 5.32
C LEU A 82 0.47 0.81 3.88
N THR A 83 -0.72 1.27 3.51
CA THR A 83 -0.97 1.81 2.18
C THR A 83 -0.43 3.23 2.15
N VAL A 84 0.83 3.38 1.75
CA VAL A 84 1.44 4.69 1.53
C VAL A 84 0.93 5.25 0.20
N ARG A 85 0.23 6.39 0.25
CA ARG A 85 -0.15 7.11 -0.97
C ARG A 85 1.11 7.71 -1.60
N THR A 86 1.44 7.28 -2.81
CA THR A 86 2.58 7.83 -3.57
C THR A 86 2.09 8.53 -4.83
N ARG A 87 2.95 9.40 -5.39
CA ARG A 87 2.76 10.02 -6.72
C ARG A 87 3.82 9.53 -7.72
N LEU A 88 4.44 8.38 -7.45
CA LEU A 88 5.58 7.89 -8.22
C LEU A 88 5.16 6.97 -9.36
N THR A 89 4.36 5.95 -9.07
CA THR A 89 4.00 4.93 -10.07
C THR A 89 2.51 4.64 -10.05
N LEU A 90 1.88 4.68 -11.22
CA LEU A 90 0.55 4.14 -11.46
C LEU A 90 0.66 2.88 -12.32
N ILE A 91 -0.01 1.81 -11.91
CA ILE A 91 -0.08 0.55 -12.65
C ILE A 91 -1.56 0.28 -12.93
N GLU A 92 -1.97 0.31 -14.19
CA GLU A 92 -3.36 0.13 -14.59
C GLU A 92 -3.44 -0.53 -15.96
N SER A 93 -4.30 -1.55 -16.08
CA SER A 93 -4.69 -2.16 -17.37
C SER A 93 -3.52 -2.39 -18.34
N ASP A 94 -2.46 -3.00 -17.83
CA ASP A 94 -1.22 -3.36 -18.56
C ASP A 94 -0.30 -2.18 -18.94
N ARG A 95 -0.52 -1.02 -18.32
CA ARG A 95 0.35 0.16 -18.48
C ARG A 95 0.97 0.57 -17.15
N TYR A 96 2.15 1.16 -17.29
CA TYR A 96 2.93 1.70 -16.18
C TYR A 96 3.19 3.17 -16.44
N TYR A 97 2.88 4.02 -15.47
CA TYR A 97 3.14 5.44 -15.55
C TYR A 97 4.06 5.84 -14.41
N TYR A 98 5.18 6.47 -14.74
CA TYR A 98 6.05 7.13 -13.77
C TYR A 98 5.65 8.60 -13.70
N ARG A 99 5.26 9.08 -12.52
CA ARG A 99 4.81 10.47 -12.27
C ARG A 99 3.83 11.00 -13.33
N GLY A 100 2.96 10.13 -13.86
CA GLY A 100 1.95 10.45 -14.88
C GLY A 100 2.39 10.31 -16.35
N VAL A 101 3.63 9.90 -16.62
CA VAL A 101 4.17 9.68 -17.99
C VAL A 101 4.34 8.19 -18.24
N ASP A 102 3.97 7.73 -19.44
CA ASP A 102 4.08 6.33 -19.84
C ASP A 102 5.55 5.85 -19.77
N ALA A 103 5.79 4.75 -19.05
CA ALA A 103 7.13 4.21 -18.83
C ALA A 103 7.80 3.71 -20.14
N VAL A 104 7.00 3.26 -21.11
CA VAL A 104 7.51 2.84 -22.43
C VAL A 104 7.91 4.06 -23.26
N GLU A 105 7.17 5.17 -23.14
CA GLU A 105 7.56 6.43 -23.78
C GLU A 105 8.86 6.99 -23.19
N LEU A 106 9.01 6.88 -21.86
CA LEU A 106 10.24 7.30 -21.18
C LEU A 106 11.45 6.49 -21.62
N SER A 107 11.34 5.15 -21.67
CA SER A 107 12.47 4.29 -22.04
C SER A 107 12.96 4.49 -23.48
N ALA A 108 12.07 4.96 -24.37
CA ALA A 108 12.43 5.28 -25.75
C ALA A 108 13.20 6.60 -25.91
N ARG A 109 13.19 7.50 -24.90
CA ARG A 109 13.67 8.90 -25.03
C ARG A 109 14.68 9.34 -23.97
N HIS A 110 14.82 8.56 -22.91
CA HIS A 110 15.61 8.90 -21.73
C HIS A 110 16.47 7.71 -21.31
N THR A 111 17.65 8.00 -20.76
CA THR A 111 18.47 6.95 -20.16
C THR A 111 17.90 6.55 -18.80
N TYR A 112 18.37 5.41 -18.29
CA TYR A 112 17.97 4.91 -16.98
C TYR A 112 18.24 5.94 -15.87
N GLU A 113 19.40 6.59 -15.90
CA GLU A 113 19.86 7.58 -14.93
C GLU A 113 19.00 8.85 -14.98
N GLU A 114 18.65 9.31 -16.19
CA GLU A 114 17.75 10.46 -16.36
C GLU A 114 16.38 10.20 -15.73
N VAL A 115 15.84 8.98 -15.93
CA VAL A 115 14.55 8.57 -15.36
C VAL A 115 14.64 8.38 -13.84
N ALA A 116 15.73 7.82 -13.32
CA ALA A 116 15.96 7.64 -11.89
C ALA A 116 16.05 8.99 -11.15
N GLU A 117 16.83 9.94 -11.67
CA GLU A 117 16.91 11.32 -11.13
C GLU A 117 15.54 11.98 -11.08
N TRP A 118 14.79 11.85 -12.17
CA TRP A 118 13.46 12.42 -12.26
C TRP A 118 12.45 11.75 -11.31
N LEU A 119 12.54 10.44 -11.12
CA LEU A 119 11.72 9.72 -10.15
C LEU A 119 12.00 10.21 -8.72
N TRP A 120 13.27 10.41 -8.36
CA TRP A 120 13.65 10.89 -7.03
C TRP A 120 13.27 12.35 -6.81
N THR A 121 13.69 13.25 -7.70
CA THR A 121 13.66 14.71 -7.48
C THR A 121 12.46 15.40 -8.14
N GLY A 122 11.81 14.74 -9.10
CA GLY A 122 10.83 15.38 -9.99
C GLY A 122 11.46 16.27 -11.06
N GLN A 123 12.79 16.39 -11.12
CA GLN A 123 13.52 17.19 -12.10
C GLN A 123 14.26 16.29 -13.09
N LEU A 124 14.02 16.51 -14.38
CA LEU A 124 14.73 15.77 -15.43
C LEU A 124 16.12 16.39 -15.64
N ARG A 125 17.17 15.61 -15.40
CA ARG A 125 18.56 16.02 -15.61
C ARG A 125 19.15 15.26 -16.78
N ARG A 126 19.40 15.95 -17.90
CA ARG A 126 19.97 15.33 -19.11
C ARG A 126 21.42 14.91 -18.89
N GLY A 127 21.78 13.73 -19.40
CA GLY A 127 23.15 13.19 -19.27
C GLY A 127 23.56 12.86 -17.84
N ALA A 128 22.60 12.50 -16.98
CA ALA A 128 22.91 11.98 -15.66
C ALA A 128 23.75 10.70 -15.79
N ALA A 129 24.72 10.53 -14.91
CA ALA A 129 25.57 9.35 -14.83
C ALA A 129 25.82 9.03 -13.36
N PHE A 130 25.83 7.74 -13.03
CA PHE A 130 25.95 7.27 -11.66
C PHE A 130 27.26 6.49 -11.50
N SER A 131 28.15 7.00 -10.65
CA SER A 131 29.43 6.36 -10.37
C SER A 131 29.54 6.05 -8.89
N ALA A 132 30.09 4.89 -8.55
CA ALA A 132 30.45 4.55 -7.19
C ALA A 132 31.90 4.93 -6.90
N ALA A 133 32.19 5.31 -5.65
CA ALA A 133 33.57 5.47 -5.19
C ALA A 133 34.31 4.13 -5.26
N GLU A 134 35.57 4.16 -5.71
CA GLU A 134 36.40 2.96 -5.87
C GLU A 134 36.51 2.16 -4.56
N SER A 135 36.60 2.85 -3.41
CA SER A 135 36.62 2.25 -2.09
C SER A 135 35.37 1.41 -1.80
N SER A 136 34.18 1.92 -2.15
CA SER A 136 32.90 1.23 -1.98
C SER A 136 32.80 0.02 -2.90
N THR A 137 33.16 0.16 -4.17
CA THR A 137 33.17 -0.97 -5.12
C THR A 137 34.17 -2.05 -4.70
N ALA A 138 35.36 -1.67 -4.23
CA ALA A 138 36.37 -2.60 -3.75
C ALA A 138 35.93 -3.34 -2.48
N ALA A 139 35.22 -2.67 -1.56
CA ALA A 139 34.65 -3.31 -0.38
C ALA A 139 33.54 -4.31 -0.75
N ALA A 140 32.62 -3.91 -1.63
CA ALA A 140 31.55 -4.77 -2.13
C ALA A 140 32.09 -6.03 -2.82
N ARG A 141 33.06 -5.88 -3.73
CA ARG A 141 33.69 -7.02 -4.42
C ARG A 141 34.34 -8.00 -3.44
N ARG A 142 35.20 -7.50 -2.54
CA ARG A 142 35.85 -8.34 -1.53
C ARG A 142 34.85 -9.11 -0.66
N ALA A 143 33.74 -8.48 -0.29
CA ALA A 143 32.71 -9.13 0.52
C ALA A 143 31.95 -10.21 -0.27
N VAL A 144 31.64 -9.96 -1.55
CA VAL A 144 31.00 -10.93 -2.43
C VAL A 144 31.93 -12.11 -2.76
N ASP A 145 33.21 -11.85 -3.00
CA ASP A 145 34.21 -12.87 -3.32
C ASP A 145 34.47 -13.84 -2.15
N ALA A 146 34.11 -13.44 -0.92
CA ALA A 146 34.18 -14.27 0.27
C ALA A 146 32.98 -15.23 0.42
N LEU A 147 31.94 -15.10 -0.43
CA LEU A 147 30.75 -15.94 -0.34
C LEU A 147 30.97 -17.33 -0.97
N PRO A 148 30.27 -18.37 -0.51
CA PRO A 148 30.28 -19.68 -1.16
C PRO A 148 29.82 -19.60 -2.62
N GLU A 149 30.33 -20.51 -3.47
CA GLU A 149 30.01 -20.53 -4.91
C GLU A 149 28.50 -20.65 -5.20
N HIS A 150 27.76 -21.32 -4.32
CA HIS A 150 26.32 -21.52 -4.43
C HIS A 150 25.49 -20.30 -3.95
N ALA A 151 26.13 -19.22 -3.48
CA ALA A 151 25.42 -18.00 -3.09
C ALA A 151 24.74 -17.37 -4.32
N GLY A 152 23.43 -17.19 -4.23
CA GLY A 152 22.61 -16.66 -5.31
C GLY A 152 22.78 -15.14 -5.50
N PRO A 153 22.29 -14.57 -6.62
CA PRO A 153 22.41 -13.14 -6.90
C PRO A 153 21.85 -12.23 -5.80
N ALA A 154 20.75 -12.62 -5.15
CA ALA A 154 20.14 -11.85 -4.07
C ALA A 154 21.03 -11.76 -2.82
N ASP A 155 21.72 -12.84 -2.46
CA ASP A 155 22.63 -12.86 -1.31
C ASP A 155 23.86 -12.00 -1.59
N ARG A 156 24.42 -12.13 -2.80
CA ARG A 156 25.53 -11.30 -3.27
C ARG A 156 25.16 -9.82 -3.26
N LEU A 157 23.96 -9.46 -3.73
CA LEU A 157 23.47 -8.07 -3.74
C LEU A 157 23.36 -7.50 -2.32
N ARG A 158 22.76 -8.24 -1.38
CA ARG A 158 22.63 -7.78 0.02
C ARG A 158 23.99 -7.56 0.66
N VAL A 159 24.93 -8.49 0.48
CA VAL A 159 26.28 -8.41 1.04
C VAL A 159 27.07 -7.25 0.43
N ALA A 160 27.00 -7.07 -0.90
CA ALA A 160 27.59 -5.94 -1.59
C ALA A 160 27.06 -4.60 -1.06
N ALA A 161 25.74 -4.46 -0.91
CA ALA A 161 25.11 -3.25 -0.42
C ALA A 161 25.54 -2.91 1.02
N ILE A 162 25.58 -3.89 1.92
CA ILE A 162 26.05 -3.69 3.31
C ILE A 162 27.51 -3.25 3.32
N ALA A 163 28.38 -3.94 2.56
CA ALA A 163 29.80 -3.62 2.50
C ALA A 163 30.07 -2.21 1.94
N ALA A 164 29.36 -1.82 0.89
CA ALA A 164 29.43 -0.48 0.32
C ALA A 164 28.87 0.60 1.27
N ALA A 165 27.80 0.32 2.03
CA ALA A 165 27.24 1.27 2.98
C ALA A 165 28.20 1.55 4.16
N VAL A 166 29.01 0.58 4.56
CA VAL A 166 29.98 0.78 5.67
C VAL A 166 31.10 1.75 5.28
N THR A 167 31.44 1.87 4.00
CA THR A 167 32.47 2.79 3.51
C THR A 167 31.98 4.22 3.26
N ASP A 168 30.66 4.45 3.30
CA ASP A 168 30.08 5.77 3.13
C ASP A 168 30.17 6.59 4.44
N PRO A 169 30.95 7.70 4.48
CA PRO A 169 31.04 8.54 5.67
C PRO A 169 29.74 9.30 5.97
N LEU A 170 28.84 9.43 4.99
CA LEU A 170 27.56 10.13 5.10
C LEU A 170 26.38 9.18 5.29
N ARG A 171 26.60 7.89 5.57
CA ARG A 171 25.53 6.87 5.68
C ARG A 171 24.44 7.14 6.73
N PHE A 172 24.66 8.08 7.63
CA PHE A 172 23.71 8.50 8.67
C PHE A 172 23.19 9.93 8.46
N ASP A 173 23.68 10.63 7.44
CA ASP A 173 23.16 11.93 7.05
C ASP A 173 21.85 11.73 6.28
N LEU A 174 20.80 12.38 6.77
CA LEU A 174 19.45 12.30 6.20
C LEU A 174 19.08 13.55 5.39
N ALA A 175 20.03 14.47 5.17
CA ALA A 175 19.84 15.58 4.26
C ALA A 175 19.56 15.05 2.85
N GLU A 176 18.66 15.73 2.13
CA GLU A 176 18.22 15.30 0.80
C GLU A 176 19.38 15.08 -0.17
N ASP A 177 20.36 16.00 -0.21
CA ASP A 177 21.53 15.88 -1.07
C ASP A 177 22.42 14.68 -0.72
N ALA A 178 22.57 14.36 0.58
CA ALA A 178 23.32 13.19 1.04
C ALA A 178 22.61 11.91 0.60
N VAL A 179 21.30 11.82 0.83
CA VAL A 179 20.48 10.66 0.42
C VAL A 179 20.50 10.46 -1.10
N LEU A 180 20.38 11.53 -1.88
CA LEU A 180 20.48 11.46 -3.35
C LEU A 180 21.89 11.05 -3.79
N GLY A 181 22.94 11.52 -3.13
CA GLY A 181 24.32 11.09 -3.36
C GLY A 181 24.52 9.59 -3.12
N THR A 182 24.03 9.09 -1.99
CA THR A 182 24.06 7.65 -1.67
C THR A 182 23.23 6.84 -2.67
N ALA A 183 22.04 7.31 -3.07
CA ALA A 183 21.20 6.63 -4.06
C ALA A 183 21.92 6.44 -5.40
N ARG A 184 22.57 7.49 -5.94
CA ARG A 184 23.39 7.41 -7.16
C ARG A 184 24.55 6.42 -7.02
N THR A 185 25.20 6.41 -5.86
CA THR A 185 26.35 5.53 -5.56
C THR A 185 25.94 4.05 -5.47
N LEU A 186 24.71 3.74 -5.08
CA LEU A 186 24.20 2.37 -4.91
C LEU A 186 23.78 1.71 -6.23
N ILE A 187 23.45 2.49 -7.26
CA ILE A 187 23.08 2.00 -8.59
C ILE A 187 24.00 2.57 -9.68
N PRO A 188 25.33 2.36 -9.59
CA PRO A 188 26.25 2.88 -10.59
C PRO A 188 26.05 2.19 -11.95
N THR A 189 26.31 2.92 -13.03
CA THR A 189 26.19 2.47 -14.43
C THR A 189 27.53 2.55 -15.17
#